data_AF-A0AAX6FR59-F1
#
_entry.id   AF-A0AAX6FR59-F1
#
_cell.length_a   1.000
_cell.length_b   1.000
_cell.length_c   1.000
_cell.angle_alpha   90.00
_cell.angle_beta   90.00
_cell.angle_gamma   90.00
#
_symmetry.space_group_name_H-M   'P 1'
#
loop_
_entity.id
_entity.type
_entity.pdbx_description
1 polymer ?
#
loop_
_entity_poly.entity_id
_entity_poly.type
_entity_poly.pdbx_seq_one_letter_code
_entity_poly.pdbx_strand_id
1 'polypeptide(L)'
;MAAETGLDFTDQIISLESKYEQALKDLYTRLTPIQRVSIARHPNRPTFLDHVFNITEKFVELHGDRAGYDDPAIVTGVGSIEGRSYMFIGHQKGRNTKENIQRNFGMPTPHGYRKALRMMYYADHHGLPIISFIDTPGAYADLKSEELGQGEAIAHNLRTMFGLKVPIVTVVIGEGGSGGALAIGCANKLLMLENAVFYVASPEACAAILWKSAKASPKAAEKLKITATELCKLKIADGIIPEPLGGAHADSSWTSQQIKVAVVGAMNELMEMDTPQLLQHRMLKFRHIGGFIEGEPVDPEKKINMKKKEEPVEQENRATISNLELEEEVEKLKQQILKSKEGSSSEPIDVSVNELAEKLKKDIDQELTMVAESIGLRDKLDMLRSEIASARSYPDQPMDASLTDKINKLKQELEEGLSQYPNSGSLNDKFNMLKELSKIKKVTPLKQEVNKELEEIMNRPDVKEKVNLLKEEISNAGVSRASDLDDDQKEKILKMKKEIAFELEKRLKSMNLDVEPLASNRST
;
A
#
# COMPACT_ATOMS: atom_id res chain seq x y z
N MET A 1 -27.10 25.65 24.03
CA MET A 1 -27.69 24.46 24.70
C MET A 1 -27.74 24.60 26.22
N ALA A 2 -26.67 24.46 27.01
CA ALA A 2 -26.76 24.58 28.49
C ALA A 2 -27.27 25.96 28.97
N ALA A 3 -26.84 27.04 28.30
CA ALA A 3 -27.35 28.39 28.56
C ALA A 3 -28.79 28.65 28.07
N GLU A 4 -29.36 27.74 27.27
CA GLU A 4 -30.71 27.87 26.69
C GLU A 4 -31.74 26.94 27.36
N THR A 5 -31.31 25.81 27.94
CA THR A 5 -32.21 24.80 28.54
C THR A 5 -32.13 24.70 30.06
N GLY A 6 -31.16 25.35 30.72
CA GLY A 6 -31.04 25.36 32.19
C GLY A 6 -30.69 24.00 32.82
N LEU A 7 -30.33 23.01 32.00
CA LEU A 7 -29.94 21.68 32.43
C LEU A 7 -28.41 21.61 32.57
N ASP A 8 -27.94 21.33 33.78
CA ASP A 8 -26.53 21.11 34.07
C ASP A 8 -26.15 19.65 33.76
N PHE A 9 -25.34 19.48 32.71
CA PHE A 9 -24.83 18.18 32.28
C PHE A 9 -23.38 17.95 32.72
N THR A 10 -22.81 18.83 33.55
CA THR A 10 -21.39 18.79 33.93
C THR A 10 -21.01 17.43 34.52
N ASP A 11 -21.81 16.89 35.46
CA ASP A 11 -21.56 15.57 36.05
C ASP A 11 -21.63 14.42 35.04
N GLN A 12 -22.53 14.52 34.05
CA GLN A 12 -22.67 13.52 33.00
C GLN A 12 -21.50 13.58 32.01
N ILE A 13 -21.05 14.79 31.69
CA ILE A 13 -19.86 15.02 30.85
C ILE A 13 -18.63 14.45 31.56
N ILE A 14 -18.40 14.81 32.82
CA ILE A 14 -17.26 14.28 33.61
C ILE A 14 -17.32 12.75 33.69
N SER A 15 -18.50 12.17 33.92
CA SER A 15 -18.66 10.71 33.95
C SER A 15 -18.35 10.06 32.59
N LEU A 16 -18.76 10.68 31.49
CA LEU A 16 -18.48 10.18 30.14
C LEU A 16 -17.00 10.35 29.77
N GLU A 17 -16.37 11.47 30.13
CA GLU A 17 -14.94 11.72 29.95
C GLU A 17 -14.11 10.69 30.70
N SER A 18 -14.44 10.41 31.97
CA SER A 18 -13.76 9.38 32.76
C SER A 18 -13.92 7.98 32.15
N LYS A 19 -15.12 7.62 31.67
CA LYS A 19 -15.35 6.34 30.97
C LYS A 19 -14.57 6.27 29.67
N TYR A 20 -14.49 7.37 28.93
CA TYR A 20 -13.72 7.47 27.69
C TYR A 20 -12.23 7.28 27.97
N GLU A 21 -11.66 7.97 28.96
CA GLU A 21 -10.26 7.82 29.36
C GLU A 21 -9.94 6.38 29.79
N GLN A 22 -10.82 5.76 30.59
CA GLN A 22 -10.65 4.38 31.03
C GLN A 22 -10.70 3.41 29.84
N ALA A 23 -11.67 3.56 28.94
CA ALA A 23 -11.78 2.73 27.75
C ALA A 23 -10.57 2.87 26.82
N LEU A 24 -10.05 4.10 26.68
CA LEU A 24 -8.87 4.39 25.89
C LEU A 24 -7.63 3.74 26.53
N LYS A 25 -7.45 3.86 27.84
CA LYS A 25 -6.39 3.15 28.58
C LYS A 25 -6.47 1.63 28.43
N ASP A 26 -7.67 1.08 28.54
CA ASP A 26 -7.94 -0.35 28.40
C ASP A 26 -7.66 -0.88 26.98
N LEU A 27 -7.87 -0.04 25.95
CA LEU A 27 -7.55 -0.35 24.56
C LEU A 27 -6.04 -0.34 24.33
N TYR A 28 -5.36 0.74 24.74
CA TYR A 28 -3.92 0.92 24.48
C TYR A 28 -3.04 -0.07 25.27
N THR A 29 -3.51 -0.52 26.44
CA THR A 29 -2.81 -1.56 27.22
C THR A 29 -2.90 -2.96 26.59
N ARG A 30 -3.89 -3.22 25.72
CA ARG A 30 -4.17 -4.54 25.13
C ARG A 30 -4.07 -4.57 23.61
N LEU A 31 -3.27 -3.66 23.03
CA LEU A 31 -3.07 -3.59 21.58
C LEU A 31 -2.46 -4.88 21.03
N THR A 32 -3.14 -5.44 20.04
CA THR A 32 -2.62 -6.54 19.21
C THR A 32 -1.42 -6.05 18.37
N PRO A 33 -0.54 -6.96 17.91
CA PRO A 33 0.60 -6.59 17.07
C PRO A 33 0.20 -5.78 15.82
N ILE A 34 -0.89 -6.15 15.16
CA ILE A 34 -1.35 -5.44 13.96
C ILE A 34 -1.91 -4.04 14.28
N GLN A 35 -2.54 -3.86 15.45
CA GLN A 35 -2.97 -2.53 15.89
C GLN A 35 -1.76 -1.63 16.19
N ARG A 36 -0.69 -2.19 16.78
CA ARG A 36 0.58 -1.46 16.95
C ARG A 36 1.21 -1.08 15.60
N VAL A 37 1.17 -1.96 14.59
CA VAL A 37 1.57 -1.61 13.21
C VAL A 37 0.77 -0.42 12.69
N SER A 38 -0.55 -0.38 12.88
CA SER A 38 -1.38 0.75 12.48
C SER A 38 -0.99 2.06 13.18
N ILE A 39 -0.61 2.00 14.46
CA ILE A 39 -0.11 3.16 15.22
C ILE A 39 1.30 3.58 14.75
N ALA A 40 2.16 2.62 14.41
CA ALA A 40 3.48 2.87 13.82
C ALA A 40 3.38 3.52 12.42
N ARG A 41 2.32 3.22 11.68
CA ARG A 41 2.00 3.78 10.36
C ARG A 41 1.09 5.02 10.42
N HIS A 42 0.80 5.53 11.62
CA HIS A 42 -0.14 6.63 11.76
C HIS A 42 0.35 7.87 10.97
N PRO A 43 -0.49 8.54 10.17
CA PRO A 43 -0.06 9.67 9.32
C PRO A 43 0.57 10.82 10.09
N ASN A 44 0.09 11.07 11.31
CA ASN A 44 0.61 12.11 12.21
C ASN A 44 1.71 11.60 13.16
N ARG A 45 2.24 10.39 12.95
CA ARG A 45 3.34 9.90 13.77
C ARG A 45 4.55 10.82 13.58
N PRO A 46 5.22 11.26 14.67
CA PRO A 46 6.33 12.20 14.55
C PRO A 46 7.46 11.61 13.72
N THR A 47 7.97 12.39 12.79
CA THR A 47 9.05 12.01 11.87
C THR A 47 10.42 12.25 12.51
N PHE A 48 11.49 11.83 11.84
CA PHE A 48 12.86 12.07 12.30
C PHE A 48 13.14 13.54 12.61
N LEU A 49 12.81 14.46 11.69
CA LEU A 49 13.03 15.90 11.91
C LEU A 49 12.22 16.44 13.09
N ASP A 50 11.01 15.91 13.35
CA ASP A 50 10.23 16.31 14.52
C ASP A 50 10.96 16.01 15.81
N HIS A 51 11.53 14.81 15.92
CA HIS A 51 12.30 14.44 17.11
C HIS A 51 13.59 15.24 17.21
N VAL A 52 14.36 15.36 16.13
CA VAL A 52 15.65 16.06 16.14
C VAL A 52 15.48 17.52 16.56
N PHE A 53 14.51 18.24 16.00
CA PHE A 53 14.28 19.64 16.39
C PHE A 53 13.77 19.80 17.83
N ASN A 54 13.08 18.81 18.38
CA ASN A 54 12.61 18.86 19.77
C ASN A 54 13.68 18.46 20.80
N ILE A 55 14.69 17.68 20.42
CA ILE A 55 15.73 17.20 21.35
C ILE A 55 17.04 17.98 21.27
N THR A 56 17.31 18.66 20.15
CA THR A 56 18.57 19.37 19.92
C THR A 56 18.44 20.88 20.12
N GLU A 57 19.51 21.53 20.59
CA GLU A 57 19.56 23.00 20.69
C GLU A 57 19.84 23.65 19.33
N LYS A 58 20.68 23.00 18.54
CA LYS A 58 21.07 23.40 17.19
C LYS A 58 21.17 22.13 16.35
N PHE A 59 20.64 22.20 15.14
CA PHE A 59 20.77 21.14 14.15
C PHE A 59 21.15 21.74 12.80
N VAL A 60 22.17 21.17 12.17
CA VAL A 60 22.63 21.54 10.83
C VAL A 60 22.52 20.31 9.94
N GLU A 61 21.58 20.35 9.00
CA GLU A 61 21.40 19.29 8.01
C GLU A 61 22.58 19.25 7.03
N LEU A 62 23.02 18.04 6.70
CA LEU A 62 24.10 17.75 5.77
C LEU A 62 23.57 16.89 4.62
N HIS A 63 23.89 17.30 3.40
CA HIS A 63 23.28 16.77 2.18
C HIS A 63 24.28 16.04 1.27
N GLY A 64 23.74 15.11 0.47
CA GLY A 64 24.41 14.45 -0.65
C GLY A 64 25.22 13.22 -0.28
N ASP A 65 25.46 12.36 -1.25
CA ASP A 65 26.36 11.20 -1.13
C ASP A 65 27.74 11.43 -1.79
N ARG A 66 27.92 12.57 -2.48
CA ARG A 66 29.08 12.92 -3.33
C ARG A 66 29.19 12.11 -4.63
N ALA A 67 28.17 11.35 -5.00
CA ALA A 67 28.04 10.66 -6.28
C ALA A 67 26.95 11.27 -7.20
N GLY A 68 26.35 12.39 -6.79
CA GLY A 68 25.49 13.22 -7.64
C GLY A 68 24.02 13.25 -7.24
N TYR A 69 23.63 12.62 -6.12
CA TYR A 69 22.26 12.66 -5.63
C TYR A 69 22.18 12.87 -4.12
N ASP A 70 21.19 13.64 -3.69
CA ASP A 70 20.84 13.78 -2.28
C ASP A 70 19.49 13.11 -2.05
N ASP A 71 19.51 11.90 -1.49
CA ASP A 71 18.29 11.14 -1.29
C ASP A 71 17.42 11.76 -0.18
N PRO A 72 16.22 12.24 -0.50
CA PRO A 72 15.36 12.90 0.48
C PRO A 72 14.83 11.91 1.54
N ALA A 73 14.79 10.60 1.30
CA ALA A 73 14.30 9.61 2.26
C ALA A 73 15.21 9.41 3.49
N ILE A 74 16.49 9.81 3.39
CA ILE A 74 17.43 9.84 4.51
C ILE A 74 17.79 11.28 4.81
N VAL A 75 17.70 11.69 6.07
CA VAL A 75 18.21 12.99 6.52
C VAL A 75 19.38 12.75 7.45
N THR A 76 20.41 13.58 7.30
CA THR A 76 21.61 13.52 8.13
C THR A 76 22.01 14.90 8.59
N GLY A 77 22.69 15.01 9.73
CA GLY A 77 23.16 16.30 10.21
C GLY A 77 23.86 16.23 11.55
N VAL A 78 24.48 17.34 11.95
CA VAL A 78 25.11 17.47 13.26
C VAL A 78 24.21 18.29 14.15
N GLY A 79 23.98 17.81 15.38
CA GLY A 79 23.24 18.57 16.38
C GLY A 79 23.81 18.41 17.77
N SER A 80 23.39 19.28 18.68
CA SER A 80 23.85 19.29 20.07
C SER A 80 22.74 18.94 21.03
N ILE A 81 23.04 18.05 21.97
CA ILE A 81 22.20 17.69 23.11
C ILE A 81 23.02 17.91 24.38
N GLU A 82 22.57 18.80 25.26
CA GLU A 82 23.19 19.05 26.57
C GLU A 82 24.68 19.44 26.44
N GLY A 83 24.97 20.24 25.41
CA GLY A 83 26.33 20.71 25.11
C GLY A 83 27.25 19.68 24.42
N ARG A 84 26.79 18.45 24.16
CA ARG A 84 27.55 17.44 23.39
C ARG A 84 27.04 17.35 21.96
N SER A 85 27.96 17.27 21.01
CA SER A 85 27.64 17.14 19.57
C SER A 85 27.51 15.68 19.14
N TYR A 86 26.50 15.41 18.33
CA TYR A 86 26.15 14.09 17.81
C TYR A 86 25.94 14.17 16.28
N MET A 87 26.27 13.07 15.60
CA MET A 87 25.84 12.85 14.21
C MET A 87 24.47 12.17 14.21
N PHE A 88 23.47 12.82 13.63
CA PHE A 88 22.13 12.30 13.46
C PHE A 88 21.95 11.74 12.04
N ILE A 89 21.36 10.56 11.94
CA ILE A 89 21.06 9.89 10.67
C ILE A 89 19.68 9.25 10.78
N GLY A 90 18.73 9.55 9.92
CA GLY A 90 17.39 8.97 10.06
C GLY A 90 16.62 8.87 8.77
N HIS A 91 15.64 7.98 8.78
CA HIS A 91 14.62 7.93 7.74
C HIS A 91 13.66 9.09 7.92
N GLN A 92 13.37 9.80 6.84
CA GLN A 92 12.43 10.91 6.85
C GLN A 92 11.22 10.58 5.99
N LYS A 93 10.07 10.35 6.64
CA LYS A 93 8.76 10.33 5.99
C LYS A 93 8.22 11.75 5.80
N GLY A 94 7.17 11.90 5.00
CA GLY A 94 6.47 13.18 4.82
C GLY A 94 5.23 13.28 5.71
N ARG A 95 4.84 14.49 6.09
CA ARG A 95 3.62 14.74 6.90
C ARG A 95 2.33 14.69 6.09
N ASN A 96 2.44 14.89 4.78
CA ASN A 96 1.32 14.91 3.85
C ASN A 96 1.68 14.12 2.59
N THR A 97 0.71 13.89 1.70
CA THR A 97 0.92 13.11 0.47
C THR A 97 2.03 13.68 -0.42
N LYS A 98 2.12 15.00 -0.55
CA LYS A 98 3.12 15.66 -1.40
C LYS A 98 4.53 15.43 -0.85
N GLU A 99 4.73 15.64 0.45
CA GLU A 99 6.00 15.38 1.11
C GLU A 99 6.36 13.89 1.11
N ASN A 100 5.36 13.01 1.28
CA ASN A 100 5.60 11.56 1.24
C ASN A 100 6.09 11.13 -0.14
N ILE A 101 5.51 11.63 -1.22
CA ILE A 101 6.02 11.37 -2.57
C ILE A 101 7.44 11.91 -2.73
N GLN A 102 7.71 13.14 -2.30
CA GLN A 102 9.04 13.74 -2.39
C GLN A 102 10.10 12.96 -1.60
N ARG A 103 9.73 12.41 -0.44
CA ARG A 103 10.60 11.67 0.48
C ARG A 103 10.57 10.15 0.23
N ASN A 104 10.00 9.70 -0.89
CA ASN A 104 9.80 8.28 -1.20
C ASN A 104 9.16 7.47 -0.06
N PHE A 105 8.25 8.08 0.70
CA PHE A 105 7.61 7.49 1.89
C PHE A 105 8.62 6.99 2.94
N GLY A 106 9.81 7.61 3.01
CA GLY A 106 10.91 7.19 3.87
C GLY A 106 11.60 5.91 3.41
N MET A 107 11.45 5.51 2.14
CA MET A 107 12.14 4.38 1.52
C MET A 107 13.41 4.87 0.80
N PRO A 108 14.61 4.59 1.32
CA PRO A 108 15.85 5.06 0.71
C PRO A 108 16.20 4.29 -0.55
N THR A 109 16.74 5.00 -1.53
CA THR A 109 17.51 4.47 -2.66
C THR A 109 18.95 4.18 -2.22
N PRO A 110 19.81 3.59 -3.07
CA PRO A 110 21.20 3.31 -2.71
C PRO A 110 21.98 4.57 -2.32
N HIS A 111 21.66 5.72 -2.93
CA HIS A 111 22.27 7.01 -2.61
C HIS A 111 22.00 7.44 -1.17
N GLY A 112 20.82 7.13 -0.62
CA GLY A 112 20.48 7.43 0.77
C GLY A 112 21.37 6.67 1.75
N TYR A 113 21.61 5.38 1.48
CA TYR A 113 22.52 4.57 2.29
C TYR A 113 23.97 5.01 2.14
N ARG A 114 24.42 5.37 0.93
CA ARG A 114 25.77 5.93 0.70
C ARG A 114 25.96 7.29 1.38
N LYS A 115 24.94 8.15 1.40
CA LYS A 115 24.93 9.38 2.19
C LYS A 115 25.07 9.08 3.68
N ALA A 116 24.27 8.15 4.22
CA ALA A 116 24.38 7.73 5.61
C ALA A 116 25.79 7.22 5.94
N LEU A 117 26.35 6.36 5.09
CA LEU A 117 27.71 5.83 5.24
C LEU A 117 28.76 6.93 5.26
N ARG A 118 28.66 7.90 4.35
CA ARG A 118 29.55 9.06 4.31
C ARG A 118 29.53 9.79 5.64
N MET A 119 28.34 10.05 6.18
CA MET A 119 28.19 10.73 7.48
C MET A 119 28.69 9.89 8.65
N MET A 120 28.54 8.56 8.60
CA MET A 120 29.12 7.66 9.60
C MET A 120 30.66 7.72 9.59
N TYR A 121 31.30 7.77 8.43
CA TYR A 121 32.76 7.98 8.34
C TYR A 121 33.20 9.34 8.89
N TYR A 122 32.45 10.41 8.58
CA TYR A 122 32.72 11.73 9.16
C TYR A 122 32.60 11.71 10.69
N ALA A 123 31.57 11.05 11.21
CA ALA A 123 31.37 10.92 12.64
C ALA A 123 32.51 10.15 13.30
N ASP A 124 32.94 9.03 12.71
CA ASP A 124 34.08 8.25 13.19
C ASP A 124 35.40 9.04 13.18
N HIS A 125 35.65 9.78 12.10
CA HIS A 125 36.86 10.59 11.96
C HIS A 125 36.94 11.72 12.98
N HIS A 126 35.81 12.39 13.26
CA HIS A 126 35.75 13.52 14.19
C HIS A 126 35.39 13.13 15.62
N GLY A 127 35.21 11.83 15.91
CA GLY A 127 34.85 11.35 17.24
C GLY A 127 33.43 11.73 17.68
N LEU A 128 32.51 11.94 16.73
CA LEU A 128 31.10 12.24 17.03
C LEU A 128 30.33 10.94 17.28
N PRO A 129 29.68 10.76 18.44
CA PRO A 129 28.72 9.68 18.64
C PRO A 129 27.58 9.75 17.63
N ILE A 130 27.06 8.59 17.23
CA ILE A 130 26.03 8.49 16.17
C ILE A 130 24.69 8.12 16.80
N ILE A 131 23.65 8.92 16.52
CA ILE A 131 22.27 8.62 16.86
C ILE A 131 21.51 8.35 15.55
N SER A 132 21.00 7.14 15.37
CA SER A 132 20.21 6.79 14.20
C SER A 132 18.73 6.58 14.50
N PHE A 133 17.87 6.97 13.56
CA PHE A 133 16.42 6.88 13.68
C PHE A 133 15.81 6.03 12.56
N ILE A 134 15.11 4.98 12.94
CA ILE A 134 14.50 4.03 12.01
C ILE A 134 13.00 4.32 11.89
N ASP A 135 12.58 4.68 10.67
CA ASP A 135 11.18 4.83 10.27
C ASP A 135 11.00 4.63 8.76
N THR A 136 11.06 3.37 8.32
CA THR A 136 10.94 2.99 6.92
C THR A 136 10.13 1.71 6.77
N PRO A 137 9.25 1.61 5.75
CA PRO A 137 8.63 0.33 5.39
C PRO A 137 9.64 -0.61 4.69
N GLY A 138 10.78 -0.10 4.24
CA GLY A 138 11.84 -0.85 3.58
C GLY A 138 12.70 0.01 2.64
N ALA A 139 13.72 -0.60 2.06
CA ALA A 139 14.49 0.04 0.99
C ALA A 139 13.60 0.22 -0.25
N TYR A 140 13.83 1.28 -1.03
CA TYR A 140 13.07 1.51 -2.25
C TYR A 140 13.35 0.39 -3.26
N ALA A 141 12.29 -0.27 -3.73
CA ALA A 141 12.37 -1.47 -4.56
C ALA A 141 11.92 -1.16 -5.99
N ASP A 142 12.75 -0.39 -6.72
CA ASP A 142 12.57 -0.11 -8.14
C ASP A 142 13.76 -0.63 -8.97
N LEU A 143 13.58 -0.68 -10.29
CA LEU A 143 14.59 -1.19 -11.21
C LEU A 143 15.90 -0.39 -11.12
N LYS A 144 15.80 0.94 -11.00
CA LYS A 144 16.96 1.83 -10.94
C LYS A 144 17.77 1.63 -9.65
N SER A 145 17.12 1.39 -8.50
CA SER A 145 17.83 1.09 -7.26
C SER A 145 18.60 -0.23 -7.36
N GLU A 146 18.05 -1.24 -8.03
CA GLU A 146 18.75 -2.51 -8.27
C GLU A 146 19.97 -2.31 -9.20
N GLU A 147 19.81 -1.59 -10.32
CA GLU A 147 20.91 -1.26 -11.24
C GLU A 147 22.06 -0.50 -10.54
N LEU A 148 21.70 0.38 -9.60
CA LEU A 148 22.64 1.17 -8.82
C LEU A 148 23.20 0.43 -7.59
N GLY A 149 22.79 -0.81 -7.33
CA GLY A 149 23.32 -1.64 -6.26
C GLY A 149 22.71 -1.39 -4.88
N GLN A 150 21.39 -1.52 -4.74
CA GLN A 150 20.69 -1.42 -3.45
C GLN A 150 21.23 -2.41 -2.40
N GLY A 151 21.40 -3.68 -2.80
CA GLY A 151 21.99 -4.69 -1.92
C GLY A 151 23.44 -4.37 -1.52
N GLU A 152 24.25 -3.82 -2.43
CA GLU A 152 25.63 -3.40 -2.16
C GLU A 152 25.67 -2.26 -1.15
N ALA A 153 24.86 -1.22 -1.35
CA ALA A 153 24.83 -0.06 -0.46
C ALA A 153 24.41 -0.45 0.96
N ILE A 154 23.39 -1.30 1.10
CA ILE A 154 22.97 -1.85 2.40
C ILE A 154 24.12 -2.68 3.02
N ALA A 155 24.68 -3.64 2.28
CA ALA A 155 25.73 -4.52 2.80
C ALA A 155 26.98 -3.75 3.24
N HIS A 156 27.37 -2.71 2.49
CA HIS A 156 28.53 -1.89 2.81
C HIS A 156 28.31 -1.06 4.08
N ASN A 157 27.10 -0.55 4.29
CA ASN A 157 26.72 0.09 5.55
C ASN A 157 26.83 -0.89 6.72
N LEU A 158 26.22 -2.07 6.62
CA LEU A 158 26.25 -3.09 7.68
C LEU A 158 27.70 -3.41 8.06
N ARG A 159 28.54 -3.72 7.07
CA ARG A 159 29.96 -4.03 7.27
C ARG A 159 30.70 -2.88 7.97
N THR A 160 30.49 -1.65 7.51
CA THR A 160 31.19 -0.48 8.02
C THR A 160 30.80 -0.17 9.45
N MET A 161 29.49 -0.25 9.75
CA MET A 161 28.96 0.01 11.09
C MET A 161 29.57 -0.90 12.17
N PHE A 162 30.03 -2.11 11.86
CA PHE A 162 30.77 -2.93 12.82
C PHE A 162 32.16 -2.38 13.20
N GLY A 163 32.79 -1.62 12.31
CA GLY A 163 34.15 -1.10 12.48
C GLY A 163 34.27 0.32 13.04
N LEU A 164 33.14 1.04 13.22
CA LEU A 164 33.16 2.43 13.71
C LEU A 164 33.58 2.49 15.19
N LYS A 165 34.53 3.35 15.50
CA LYS A 165 35.16 3.54 16.83
C LYS A 165 34.34 4.40 17.77
N VAL A 166 33.35 5.12 17.23
CA VAL A 166 32.38 5.91 17.99
C VAL A 166 31.18 5.07 18.44
N PRO A 167 30.53 5.40 19.57
CA PRO A 167 29.32 4.72 20.01
C PRO A 167 28.13 5.04 19.09
N ILE A 168 27.26 4.06 18.89
CA ILE A 168 26.08 4.17 18.04
C ILE A 168 24.85 3.75 18.84
N VAL A 169 23.84 4.62 18.89
CA VAL A 169 22.51 4.30 19.43
C VAL A 169 21.48 4.46 18.33
N THR A 170 20.66 3.42 18.13
CA THR A 170 19.56 3.42 17.17
C THR A 170 18.24 3.48 17.91
N VAL A 171 17.30 4.27 17.42
CA VAL A 171 15.92 4.32 17.92
C VAL A 171 14.96 3.99 16.78
N VAL A 172 14.18 2.93 16.92
CA VAL A 172 13.05 2.65 16.01
C VAL A 172 11.87 3.49 16.46
N ILE A 173 11.56 4.53 15.70
CA ILE A 173 10.49 5.49 16.03
C ILE A 173 9.18 5.16 15.33
N GLY A 174 9.19 4.39 14.25
CA GLY A 174 7.96 3.99 13.56
C GLY A 174 8.07 2.56 13.06
N GLU A 175 8.24 2.40 11.76
CA GLU A 175 8.49 1.09 11.16
C GLU A 175 9.98 0.86 10.95
N GLY A 176 10.47 -0.35 11.22
CA GLY A 176 11.76 -0.78 10.74
C GLY A 176 11.61 -1.97 9.79
N GLY A 177 11.47 -1.63 8.51
CA GLY A 177 11.33 -2.60 7.44
C GLY A 177 12.66 -3.19 6.98
N SER A 178 12.86 -4.47 7.29
CA SER A 178 13.85 -5.36 6.67
C SER A 178 15.28 -4.81 6.63
N GLY A 179 16.06 -5.21 5.62
CA GLY A 179 17.43 -4.74 5.39
C GLY A 179 17.55 -3.23 5.22
N GLY A 180 16.49 -2.56 4.74
CA GLY A 180 16.49 -1.12 4.57
C GLY A 180 16.58 -0.35 5.89
N ALA A 181 15.89 -0.85 6.92
CA ALA A 181 16.03 -0.34 8.28
C ALA A 181 17.37 -0.74 8.91
N LEU A 182 17.80 -1.99 8.69
CA LEU A 182 19.04 -2.53 9.27
C LEU A 182 20.29 -1.79 8.76
N ALA A 183 20.25 -1.23 7.54
CA ALA A 183 21.32 -0.47 6.93
C ALA A 183 21.80 0.76 7.73
N ILE A 184 21.01 1.23 8.70
CA ILE A 184 21.43 2.25 9.68
C ILE A 184 21.19 1.81 11.13
N GLY A 185 20.97 0.51 11.35
CA GLY A 185 20.57 -0.08 12.64
C GLY A 185 21.63 -0.96 13.32
N CYS A 186 22.82 -1.10 12.73
CA CYS A 186 23.94 -1.86 13.33
C CYS A 186 24.61 -1.09 14.48
N ALA A 187 23.91 -0.97 15.61
CA ALA A 187 24.29 -0.11 16.72
C ALA A 187 24.73 -0.87 17.98
N ASN A 188 25.42 -0.17 18.89
CA ASN A 188 25.73 -0.68 20.22
C ASN A 188 24.43 -0.91 21.01
N LYS A 189 23.51 0.06 21.02
CA LYS A 189 22.17 -0.08 21.61
C LYS A 189 21.08 0.23 20.57
N LEU A 190 20.04 -0.59 20.57
CA LEU A 190 18.84 -0.46 19.75
C LEU A 190 17.64 -0.31 20.69
N LEU A 191 17.05 0.87 20.68
CA LEU A 191 15.86 1.21 21.44
C LEU A 191 14.67 1.24 20.51
N MET A 192 13.47 1.00 21.03
CA MET A 192 12.24 1.05 20.25
C MET A 192 11.20 1.87 21.01
N LEU A 193 10.47 2.74 20.30
CA LEU A 193 9.24 3.28 20.87
C LEU A 193 8.23 2.14 21.09
N GLU A 194 7.37 2.30 22.10
CA GLU A 194 6.46 1.25 22.56
C GLU A 194 5.57 0.65 21.44
N ASN A 195 5.09 1.48 20.52
CA ASN A 195 4.25 1.05 19.41
C ASN A 195 5.04 0.90 18.10
N ALA A 196 6.35 1.10 18.10
CA ALA A 196 7.19 0.84 16.94
C ALA A 196 7.28 -0.66 16.63
N VAL A 197 7.53 -0.98 15.37
CA VAL A 197 7.62 -2.36 14.88
C VAL A 197 8.90 -2.57 14.10
N PHE A 198 9.52 -3.75 14.23
CA PHE A 198 10.75 -4.10 13.51
C PHE A 198 10.62 -5.52 12.97
N TYR A 199 10.84 -5.69 11.66
CA TYR A 199 10.47 -6.94 10.99
C TYR A 199 11.36 -7.24 9.78
N VAL A 200 11.56 -8.54 9.48
CA VAL A 200 12.30 -9.00 8.30
C VAL A 200 11.50 -8.80 7.00
N ALA A 201 10.18 -8.90 7.07
CA ALA A 201 9.25 -8.67 5.97
C ALA A 201 7.97 -8.09 6.54
N SER A 202 7.28 -7.25 5.78
CA SER A 202 6.01 -6.68 6.23
C SER A 202 4.99 -7.78 6.53
N PRO A 203 4.08 -7.59 7.51
CA PRO A 203 3.02 -8.55 7.77
C PRO A 203 2.22 -8.92 6.51
N GLU A 204 2.00 -7.95 5.62
CA GLU A 204 1.32 -8.13 4.34
C GLU A 204 2.10 -9.04 3.39
N ALA A 205 3.40 -8.80 3.22
CA ALA A 205 4.24 -9.60 2.35
C ALA A 205 4.38 -11.04 2.88
N CYS A 206 4.60 -11.18 4.20
CA CYS A 206 4.65 -12.48 4.85
C CYS A 206 3.33 -13.26 4.70
N ALA A 207 2.19 -12.57 4.86
CA ALA A 207 0.87 -13.14 4.67
C ALA A 207 0.62 -13.61 3.22
N ALA A 208 1.03 -12.82 2.24
CA ALA A 208 0.93 -13.16 0.84
C ALA A 208 1.76 -14.40 0.46
N ILE A 209 2.94 -14.58 1.07
CA ILE A 209 3.82 -15.72 0.77
C ILE A 209 3.36 -16.99 1.49
N LEU A 210 3.18 -16.94 2.82
CA LEU A 210 2.93 -18.13 3.64
C LEU A 210 1.47 -18.58 3.62
N TRP A 211 0.52 -17.64 3.47
CA TRP A 211 -0.91 -17.92 3.48
C TRP A 211 -1.59 -17.63 2.14
N LYS A 212 -0.84 -17.23 1.10
CA LYS A 212 -1.39 -16.86 -0.22
C LYS A 212 -2.50 -15.81 -0.15
N SER A 213 -2.51 -15.00 0.91
CA SER A 213 -3.58 -14.03 1.18
C SER A 213 -3.10 -12.92 2.11
N ALA A 214 -3.11 -11.69 1.61
CA ALA A 214 -2.79 -10.50 2.41
C ALA A 214 -3.76 -10.30 3.59
N LYS A 215 -4.98 -10.87 3.54
CA LYS A 215 -5.94 -10.81 4.65
C LYS A 215 -5.43 -11.52 5.91
N ALA A 216 -4.44 -12.41 5.79
CA ALA A 216 -3.80 -13.08 6.92
C ALA A 216 -2.73 -12.21 7.64
N SER A 217 -2.59 -10.92 7.30
CA SER A 217 -1.63 -10.00 7.92
C SER A 217 -1.67 -9.95 9.47
N PRO A 218 -2.85 -9.93 10.13
CA PRO A 218 -2.90 -9.97 11.60
C PRO A 218 -2.22 -11.22 12.18
N LYS A 219 -2.48 -12.38 11.57
CA LYS A 219 -1.88 -13.65 11.96
C LYS A 219 -0.38 -13.67 11.69
N ALA A 220 0.06 -13.09 10.57
CA ALA A 220 1.48 -12.97 10.24
C ALA A 220 2.21 -12.07 11.25
N ALA A 221 1.64 -10.91 11.61
CA ALA A 221 2.22 -9.99 12.59
C ALA A 221 2.43 -10.65 13.97
N GLU A 222 1.46 -11.44 14.43
CA GLU A 222 1.57 -12.21 15.68
C GLU A 222 2.69 -13.27 15.62
N LYS A 223 2.78 -14.02 14.52
CA LYS A 223 3.79 -15.07 14.35
C LYS A 223 5.21 -14.54 14.17
N LEU A 224 5.35 -13.38 13.53
CA LEU A 224 6.64 -12.71 13.32
C LEU A 224 7.19 -12.04 14.58
N LYS A 225 6.36 -11.81 15.62
CA LYS A 225 6.78 -11.20 16.89
C LYS A 225 7.49 -9.85 16.73
N ILE A 226 6.87 -8.97 15.94
CA ILE A 226 7.46 -7.71 15.45
C ILE A 226 7.44 -6.53 16.44
N THR A 227 6.81 -6.69 17.61
CA THR A 227 6.57 -5.59 18.56
C THR A 227 7.79 -5.36 19.46
N ALA A 228 7.97 -4.12 19.94
CA ALA A 228 9.07 -3.75 20.85
C ALA A 228 9.20 -4.72 22.05
N THR A 229 8.08 -5.08 22.68
CA THR A 229 8.06 -6.01 23.82
C THR A 229 8.59 -7.40 23.46
N GLU A 230 8.19 -7.97 22.32
CA GLU A 230 8.68 -9.28 21.91
C GLU A 230 10.15 -9.22 21.51
N LEU A 231 10.59 -8.16 20.84
CA LEU A 231 11.96 -8.00 20.40
C LEU A 231 12.94 -7.78 21.57
N CYS A 232 12.51 -7.10 22.64
CA CYS A 232 13.27 -7.06 23.89
C CYS A 232 13.35 -8.43 24.57
N LYS A 233 12.26 -9.21 24.60
CA LYS A 233 12.31 -10.61 25.12
C LYS A 233 13.27 -11.49 24.32
N LEU A 234 13.34 -11.28 23.00
CA LEU A 234 14.28 -11.96 22.10
C LEU A 234 15.71 -11.40 22.16
N LYS A 235 15.97 -10.37 22.99
CA LYS A 235 17.26 -9.69 23.12
C LYS A 235 17.79 -9.10 21.81
N ILE A 236 16.88 -8.71 20.91
CA ILE A 236 17.20 -7.99 19.67
C ILE A 236 17.23 -6.48 19.94
N ALA A 237 16.27 -6.00 20.73
CA ALA A 237 16.20 -4.61 21.22
C ALA A 237 16.62 -4.55 22.69
N ASP A 238 17.31 -3.48 23.08
CA ASP A 238 17.89 -3.30 24.42
C ASP A 238 16.95 -2.56 25.38
N GLY A 239 15.93 -1.87 24.86
CA GLY A 239 15.00 -1.11 25.67
C GLY A 239 13.78 -0.60 24.91
N ILE A 240 12.73 -0.31 25.67
CA ILE A 240 11.48 0.24 25.19
C ILE A 240 11.33 1.65 25.74
N ILE A 241 11.05 2.60 24.87
CA ILE A 241 10.76 3.98 25.22
C ILE A 241 9.23 4.13 25.24
N PRO A 242 8.63 4.54 26.38
CA PRO A 242 7.18 4.63 26.50
C PRO A 242 6.62 5.71 25.56
N GLU A 243 5.39 5.49 25.08
CA GLU A 243 4.62 6.48 24.33
C GLU A 243 3.52 7.06 25.23
N PRO A 244 3.05 8.30 24.96
CA PRO A 244 1.92 8.84 25.68
C PRO A 244 0.66 8.03 25.36
N LEU A 245 -0.35 8.14 26.21
CA LEU A 245 -1.63 7.49 25.97
C LEU A 245 -2.21 7.99 24.63
N GLY A 246 -2.50 7.09 23.70
CA GLY A 246 -2.83 7.44 22.31
C GLY A 246 -1.72 7.10 21.29
N GLY A 247 -0.47 6.97 21.75
CA GLY A 247 0.71 6.79 20.91
C GLY A 247 1.45 8.11 20.65
N ALA A 248 2.65 8.03 20.06
CA ALA A 248 3.60 9.15 19.90
C ALA A 248 3.04 10.43 19.27
N HIS A 249 1.99 10.32 18.45
CA HIS A 249 1.33 11.45 17.80
C HIS A 249 0.43 12.25 18.74
N ALA A 250 0.02 11.68 19.88
CA ALA A 250 -0.81 12.36 20.87
C ALA A 250 -0.02 13.46 21.62
N ASP A 251 1.25 13.20 21.92
CA ASP A 251 2.18 14.20 22.44
C ASP A 251 3.60 13.96 21.90
N SER A 252 3.88 14.62 20.78
CA SER A 252 5.15 14.50 20.07
C SER A 252 6.31 15.14 20.83
N SER A 253 6.04 16.20 21.59
CA SER A 253 7.05 16.89 22.39
C SER A 253 7.50 16.00 23.54
N TRP A 254 6.54 15.47 24.31
CA TRP A 254 6.84 14.54 25.39
C TRP A 254 7.57 13.30 24.90
N THR A 255 7.11 12.70 23.79
CA THR A 255 7.76 11.53 23.19
C THR A 255 9.22 11.84 22.82
N SER A 256 9.48 13.00 22.23
CA SER A 256 10.83 13.45 21.90
C SER A 256 11.71 13.59 23.15
N GLN A 257 11.17 14.13 24.25
CA GLN A 257 11.91 14.20 25.52
C GLN A 257 12.20 12.81 26.11
N GLN A 258 11.28 11.84 26.01
CA GLN A 258 11.56 10.46 26.42
C GLN A 258 12.66 9.81 25.59
N ILE A 259 12.67 10.06 24.27
CA ILE A 259 13.76 9.64 23.40
C ILE A 259 15.08 10.28 23.86
N LYS A 260 15.09 11.59 24.12
CA LYS A 260 16.28 12.30 24.62
C LYS A 260 16.84 11.63 25.87
N VAL A 261 16.01 11.39 26.88
CA VAL A 261 16.40 10.76 28.15
C VAL A 261 17.01 9.37 27.90
N ALA A 262 16.33 8.54 27.10
CA ALA A 262 16.79 7.17 26.83
C ALA A 262 18.10 7.14 26.02
N VAL A 263 18.23 8.01 25.02
CA VAL A 263 19.43 8.10 24.19
C VAL A 263 20.61 8.67 24.98
N VAL A 264 20.41 9.72 25.79
CA VAL A 264 21.47 10.29 26.64
C VAL A 264 21.93 9.26 27.67
N GLY A 265 21.01 8.54 28.32
CA GLY A 265 21.36 7.45 29.24
C GLY A 265 22.18 6.34 28.57
N ALA A 266 21.73 5.86 27.41
CA ALA A 266 22.44 4.87 26.61
C ALA A 266 23.82 5.35 26.16
N MET A 267 23.92 6.62 25.74
CA MET A 267 25.19 7.21 25.33
C MET A 267 26.15 7.33 26.50
N ASN A 268 25.69 7.78 27.67
CA ASN A 268 26.55 7.92 28.86
C ASN A 268 27.21 6.59 29.24
N GLU A 269 26.44 5.50 29.27
CA GLU A 269 26.97 4.15 29.51
C GLU A 269 28.01 3.74 28.45
N LEU A 270 27.74 3.99 27.17
CA LEU A 270 28.65 3.61 26.09
C LEU A 270 29.92 4.45 26.07
N MET A 271 29.87 5.70 26.54
CA MET A 271 31.03 6.60 26.54
C MET A 271 31.99 6.34 27.71
N GLU A 272 31.60 5.52 28.68
CA GLU A 272 32.51 4.98 29.70
C GLU A 272 33.43 3.86 29.15
N MET A 273 33.06 3.28 27.99
CA MET A 273 33.83 2.23 27.34
C MET A 273 34.93 2.80 26.44
N ASP A 274 36.10 2.15 26.42
CA ASP A 274 37.13 2.46 25.44
C ASP A 274 36.79 1.90 24.04
N THR A 275 37.55 2.29 23.01
CA THR A 275 37.28 1.86 21.63
C THR A 275 37.28 0.33 21.46
N PRO A 276 38.26 -0.43 21.99
CA PRO A 276 38.20 -1.90 21.96
C PRO A 276 36.92 -2.47 22.59
N GLN A 277 36.52 -1.97 23.76
CA GLN A 277 35.30 -2.38 24.46
C GLN A 277 34.04 -2.05 23.65
N LEU A 278 33.97 -0.87 23.03
CA LEU A 278 32.84 -0.46 22.17
C LEU A 278 32.67 -1.38 20.97
N LEU A 279 33.77 -1.71 20.28
CA LEU A 279 33.75 -2.61 19.13
C LEU A 279 33.36 -4.03 19.55
N GLN A 280 33.93 -4.52 20.65
CA GLN A 280 33.60 -5.83 21.19
C GLN A 280 32.13 -5.90 21.64
N HIS A 281 31.62 -4.86 22.32
CA HIS A 281 30.22 -4.77 22.73
C HIS A 281 29.29 -4.88 21.52
N ARG A 282 29.54 -4.11 20.47
CA ARG A 282 28.74 -4.16 19.23
C ARG A 282 28.84 -5.53 18.57
N MET A 283 30.04 -6.08 18.40
CA MET A 283 30.23 -7.40 17.80
C MET A 283 29.49 -8.49 18.58
N LEU A 284 29.66 -8.55 19.90
CA LEU A 284 29.03 -9.57 20.75
C LEU A 284 27.52 -9.46 20.71
N LYS A 285 26.94 -8.27 20.75
CA LYS A 285 25.49 -8.07 20.62
C LYS A 285 24.94 -8.83 19.42
N PHE A 286 25.50 -8.60 18.22
CA PHE A 286 25.02 -9.27 17.01
C PHE A 286 25.40 -10.75 16.96
N ARG A 287 26.54 -11.16 17.53
CA ARG A 287 26.98 -12.56 17.52
C ARG A 287 26.09 -13.48 18.36
N HIS A 288 25.45 -12.95 19.40
CA HIS A 288 24.49 -13.68 20.24
C HIS A 288 23.10 -13.81 19.62
N ILE A 289 22.80 -13.09 18.53
CA ILE A 289 21.48 -13.17 17.88
C ILE A 289 21.39 -14.46 17.06
N GLY A 290 20.42 -15.30 17.40
CA GLY A 290 20.11 -16.55 16.71
C GLY A 290 19.92 -17.70 17.68
N GLY A 291 19.11 -18.69 17.29
CA GLY A 291 18.93 -19.93 18.03
C GLY A 291 19.07 -21.11 17.09
N PHE A 292 19.92 -22.06 17.44
CA PHE A 292 20.14 -23.31 16.71
C PHE A 292 20.40 -24.46 17.70
N ILE A 293 20.20 -25.69 17.26
CA ILE A 293 20.46 -26.91 18.05
C ILE A 293 21.76 -27.52 17.52
N GLU A 294 22.73 -27.76 18.40
CA GLU A 294 23.98 -28.45 18.06
C GLU A 294 23.81 -29.97 18.14
N GLY A 295 24.52 -30.72 17.29
CA GLY A 295 24.62 -32.17 17.38
C GLY A 295 23.45 -32.97 16.79
N GLU A 296 22.44 -32.31 16.22
CA GLU A 296 21.50 -33.00 15.33
C GLU A 296 22.18 -33.24 13.97
N PRO A 297 22.29 -34.51 13.50
CA PRO A 297 22.78 -34.78 12.16
C PRO A 297 21.79 -34.20 11.15
N VAL A 298 22.18 -33.07 10.55
CA VAL A 298 21.48 -32.53 9.39
C VAL A 298 21.87 -33.42 8.22
N ASP A 299 20.90 -34.20 7.74
CA ASP A 299 21.08 -35.00 6.53
C ASP A 299 21.53 -34.05 5.39
N PRO A 300 22.76 -34.18 4.85
CA PRO A 300 23.28 -33.25 3.85
C PRO A 300 22.41 -33.24 2.60
N GLU A 301 21.69 -34.34 2.35
CA GLU A 301 20.65 -34.45 1.35
C GLU A 301 19.28 -34.41 2.00
N LYS A 302 18.86 -33.21 2.44
CA LYS A 302 17.41 -32.99 2.52
C LYS A 302 16.90 -33.06 1.08
N LYS A 303 16.34 -34.20 0.66
CA LYS A 303 15.52 -34.31 -0.56
C LYS A 303 14.31 -33.41 -0.38
N ILE A 304 14.52 -32.11 -0.56
CA ILE A 304 13.45 -31.18 -0.82
C ILE A 304 12.93 -31.64 -2.17
N ASN A 305 11.69 -32.11 -2.19
CA ASN A 305 10.97 -32.30 -3.43
C ASN A 305 10.77 -30.89 -4.02
N MET A 306 11.80 -30.43 -4.73
CA MET A 306 11.80 -29.26 -5.62
C MET A 306 10.97 -29.54 -6.88
N LYS A 307 10.37 -30.73 -7.00
CA LYS A 307 9.18 -30.85 -7.82
C LYS A 307 8.26 -29.74 -7.37
N LYS A 308 7.79 -28.92 -8.31
CA LYS A 308 6.55 -28.18 -8.11
C LYS A 308 5.64 -29.14 -7.33
N LYS A 309 4.98 -28.66 -6.30
CA LYS A 309 3.72 -29.29 -5.92
C LYS A 309 2.80 -29.07 -7.14
N GLU A 310 3.06 -29.82 -8.21
CA GLU A 310 2.05 -30.59 -8.88
C GLU A 310 1.50 -31.49 -7.77
N GLU A 311 0.72 -30.90 -6.85
CA GLU A 311 -0.58 -31.51 -6.64
C GLU A 311 -1.05 -31.80 -8.07
N PRO A 312 -1.63 -32.97 -8.36
CA PRO A 312 -2.57 -32.93 -9.44
C PRO A 312 -3.52 -31.77 -9.03
N VAL A 313 -3.32 -30.61 -9.66
CA VAL A 313 -4.39 -30.08 -10.49
C VAL A 313 -4.84 -31.34 -11.14
N GLU A 314 -5.90 -31.94 -10.59
CA GLU A 314 -6.59 -32.98 -11.29
C GLU A 314 -6.60 -32.42 -12.70
N GLN A 315 -5.94 -33.13 -13.61
CA GLN A 315 -6.43 -33.09 -14.96
C GLN A 315 -7.82 -33.73 -14.86
N GLU A 316 -8.76 -33.06 -14.18
CA GLU A 316 -10.03 -32.74 -14.77
C GLU A 316 -9.65 -32.17 -16.11
N ASN A 317 -9.54 -33.10 -17.05
CA ASN A 317 -9.95 -32.92 -18.41
C ASN A 317 -10.30 -31.46 -18.65
N ARG A 318 -9.33 -30.70 -19.18
CA ARG A 318 -9.64 -29.62 -20.12
C ARG A 318 -10.28 -30.16 -21.41
N ALA A 319 -10.95 -31.32 -21.35
CA ALA A 319 -12.13 -31.58 -22.15
C ALA A 319 -13.28 -30.92 -21.42
N THR A 320 -13.65 -29.74 -21.90
CA THR A 320 -15.01 -29.20 -21.79
C THR A 320 -15.60 -29.30 -20.38
N ILE A 321 -15.27 -28.36 -19.49
CA ILE A 321 -16.14 -28.05 -18.34
C ILE A 321 -17.53 -27.90 -18.94
N SER A 322 -18.44 -28.79 -18.58
CA SER A 322 -19.78 -28.73 -19.13
C SER A 322 -20.40 -27.41 -18.67
N ASN A 323 -21.17 -26.74 -19.53
CA ASN A 323 -21.83 -25.48 -19.15
C ASN A 323 -22.65 -25.60 -17.84
N LEU A 324 -23.01 -26.83 -17.43
CA LEU A 324 -23.72 -27.14 -16.20
C LEU A 324 -22.88 -26.92 -14.93
N GLU A 325 -21.59 -27.23 -14.92
CA GLU A 325 -20.70 -27.03 -13.75
C GLU A 325 -20.36 -25.54 -13.55
N LEU A 326 -20.19 -24.81 -14.66
CA LEU A 326 -20.06 -23.35 -14.65
C LEU A 326 -21.36 -22.67 -14.20
N GLU A 327 -22.53 -23.19 -14.60
CA GLU A 327 -23.82 -22.68 -14.14
C GLU A 327 -24.02 -22.92 -12.64
N GLU A 328 -23.60 -24.05 -12.07
CA GLU A 328 -23.68 -24.31 -10.62
C GLU A 328 -22.75 -23.42 -9.79
N GLU A 329 -21.52 -23.18 -10.24
CA GLU A 329 -20.60 -22.26 -9.57
C GLU A 329 -21.07 -20.80 -9.65
N VAL A 330 -21.61 -20.40 -10.80
CA VAL A 330 -22.22 -19.07 -10.99
C VAL A 330 -23.45 -18.90 -10.10
N GLU A 331 -24.26 -19.94 -9.90
CA GLU A 331 -25.43 -19.87 -9.04
C GLU A 331 -25.06 -19.86 -7.54
N LYS A 332 -24.01 -20.59 -7.14
CA LYS A 332 -23.41 -20.46 -5.79
C LYS A 332 -22.86 -19.06 -5.53
N LEU A 333 -22.18 -18.47 -6.52
CA LEU A 333 -21.68 -17.09 -6.45
C LEU A 333 -22.82 -16.08 -6.37
N LYS A 334 -23.88 -16.23 -7.16
CA LYS A 334 -25.09 -15.38 -7.05
C LYS A 334 -25.74 -15.49 -5.68
N GLN A 335 -25.84 -16.68 -5.10
CA GLN A 335 -26.39 -16.87 -3.76
C GLN A 335 -25.50 -16.26 -2.66
N GLN A 336 -24.18 -16.33 -2.80
CA GLN A 336 -23.25 -15.62 -1.90
C GLN A 336 -23.36 -14.10 -2.03
N ILE A 337 -23.55 -13.60 -3.26
CA ILE A 337 -23.74 -12.16 -3.54
C ILE A 337 -25.10 -11.67 -3.01
N LEU A 338 -26.16 -12.48 -3.08
CA LEU A 338 -27.46 -12.18 -2.47
C LEU A 338 -27.38 -12.17 -0.94
N LYS A 339 -26.66 -13.12 -0.33
CA LYS A 339 -26.41 -13.13 1.12
C LYS A 339 -25.58 -11.93 1.59
N SER A 340 -24.70 -11.38 0.75
CA SER A 340 -23.97 -10.14 1.07
C SER A 340 -24.80 -8.85 0.90
N LYS A 341 -25.95 -8.91 0.20
CA LYS A 341 -26.85 -7.76 0.01
C LYS A 341 -27.79 -7.51 1.20
N GLU A 342 -28.01 -8.49 2.07
CA GLU A 342 -28.86 -8.30 3.28
C GLU A 342 -28.14 -7.60 4.43
N GLY A 343 -26.84 -7.28 4.28
CA GLY A 343 -26.06 -6.62 5.31
C GLY A 343 -24.97 -5.72 4.75
N SER A 344 -25.31 -4.67 4.01
CA SER A 344 -24.57 -3.40 3.96
C SER A 344 -25.24 -2.42 3.00
N SER A 345 -25.14 -1.14 3.34
CA SER A 345 -25.70 0.02 2.65
C SER A 345 -25.46 0.03 1.14
N SER A 346 -26.50 0.42 0.41
CA SER A 346 -26.53 0.63 -1.03
C SER A 346 -25.68 1.83 -1.46
N GLU A 347 -24.58 1.57 -2.17
CA GLU A 347 -24.06 2.48 -3.20
C GLU A 347 -23.95 1.72 -4.53
N PRO A 348 -24.36 2.31 -5.67
CA PRO A 348 -24.26 1.66 -6.96
C PRO A 348 -22.79 1.61 -7.43
N ILE A 349 -22.37 0.45 -7.93
CA ILE A 349 -21.06 0.14 -8.54
C ILE A 349 -20.63 1.19 -9.60
N ASP A 350 -21.58 1.94 -10.17
CA ASP A 350 -21.36 2.99 -11.17
C ASP A 350 -20.62 4.23 -10.62
N VAL A 351 -20.73 4.51 -9.31
CA VAL A 351 -20.00 5.63 -8.66
C VAL A 351 -18.51 5.31 -8.60
N SER A 352 -18.15 4.08 -8.27
CA SER A 352 -16.75 3.62 -8.15
C SER A 352 -15.97 3.64 -9.48
N VAL A 353 -16.61 3.28 -10.59
CA VAL A 353 -15.96 3.28 -11.92
C VAL A 353 -15.72 4.70 -12.42
N ASN A 354 -16.63 5.63 -12.14
CA ASN A 354 -16.48 7.03 -12.50
C ASN A 354 -15.37 7.73 -11.70
N GLU A 355 -15.27 7.43 -10.40
CA GLU A 355 -14.17 7.94 -9.56
C GLU A 355 -12.80 7.40 -10.01
N LEU A 356 -12.73 6.12 -10.39
CA LEU A 356 -11.51 5.53 -10.93
C LEU A 356 -11.13 6.16 -12.29
N ALA A 357 -12.10 6.41 -13.17
CA ALA A 357 -11.85 7.04 -14.45
C ALA A 357 -11.40 8.50 -14.31
N GLU A 358 -12.00 9.29 -13.42
CA GLU A 358 -11.59 10.67 -13.15
C GLU A 358 -10.19 10.74 -12.51
N LYS A 359 -9.89 9.81 -11.59
CA LYS A 359 -8.55 9.69 -11.03
C LYS A 359 -7.51 9.34 -12.10
N LEU A 360 -7.82 8.40 -12.99
CA LEU A 360 -6.93 7.99 -14.07
C LEU A 360 -6.70 9.12 -15.09
N LYS A 361 -7.72 9.91 -15.43
CA LYS A 361 -7.56 11.12 -16.27
C LYS A 361 -6.62 12.13 -15.62
N LYS A 362 -6.82 12.41 -14.33
CA LYS A 362 -5.99 13.36 -13.58
C LYS A 362 -4.53 12.91 -13.53
N ASP A 363 -4.28 11.62 -13.35
CA ASP A 363 -2.94 11.05 -13.35
C ASP A 363 -2.28 11.12 -14.74
N ILE A 364 -3.04 10.87 -15.81
CA ILE A 364 -2.57 11.03 -17.20
C ILE A 364 -2.23 12.51 -17.49
N ASP A 365 -3.09 13.45 -17.11
CA ASP A 365 -2.87 14.88 -17.33
C ASP A 365 -1.63 15.40 -16.59
N GLN A 366 -1.39 14.91 -15.36
CA GLN A 366 -0.20 15.24 -14.58
C GLN A 366 1.08 14.69 -15.23
N GLU A 367 1.07 13.44 -15.69
CA GLU A 367 2.23 12.86 -16.37
C GLU A 367 2.50 13.54 -17.73
N LEU A 368 1.46 13.86 -18.51
CA LEU A 368 1.60 14.64 -19.74
C LEU A 368 2.18 16.04 -19.47
N THR A 369 1.80 16.67 -18.36
CA THR A 369 2.36 17.97 -17.95
C THR A 369 3.84 17.85 -17.61
N MET A 370 4.24 16.80 -16.89
CA MET A 370 5.65 16.53 -16.58
C MET A 370 6.47 16.22 -17.84
N VAL A 371 5.88 15.50 -18.80
CA VAL A 371 6.50 15.25 -20.11
C VAL A 371 6.70 16.58 -20.86
N ALA A 372 5.66 17.41 -20.96
CA ALA A 372 5.73 18.71 -21.63
C ALA A 372 6.74 19.68 -20.96
N GLU A 373 6.87 19.63 -19.63
CA GLU A 373 7.89 20.38 -18.88
C GLU A 373 9.30 19.86 -19.14
N SER A 374 9.50 18.54 -19.15
CA SER A 374 10.84 17.94 -19.36
C SER A 374 11.39 18.10 -20.78
N ILE A 375 10.51 18.25 -21.78
CA ILE A 375 10.90 18.51 -23.18
C ILE A 375 10.99 20.04 -23.47
N GLY A 376 10.67 20.90 -22.49
CA GLY A 376 10.71 22.35 -22.66
C GLY A 376 9.63 22.89 -23.62
N LEU A 377 8.50 22.18 -23.75
CA LEU A 377 7.39 22.58 -24.62
C LEU A 377 6.45 23.62 -24.00
N ARG A 378 6.56 23.85 -22.68
CA ARG A 378 5.69 24.79 -21.95
C ARG A 378 5.78 26.21 -22.49
N ASP A 379 6.99 26.73 -22.62
CA ASP A 379 7.22 28.10 -23.13
C ASP A 379 6.76 28.24 -24.59
N LYS A 380 6.94 27.18 -25.40
CA LYS A 380 6.47 27.15 -26.79
C LYS A 380 4.94 27.12 -26.89
N LEU A 381 4.26 26.40 -26.00
CA LEU A 381 2.79 26.36 -25.91
C LEU A 381 2.21 27.69 -25.46
N ASP A 382 2.86 28.39 -24.52
CA ASP A 382 2.41 29.70 -24.05
C ASP A 382 2.63 30.81 -25.09
N MET A 383 3.73 30.74 -25.85
CA MET A 383 3.94 31.58 -27.03
C MET A 383 2.88 31.32 -28.11
N LEU A 384 2.60 30.05 -28.42
CA LEU A 384 1.58 29.69 -29.41
C LEU A 384 0.17 30.12 -28.97
N ARG A 385 -0.17 29.99 -27.69
CA ARG A 385 -1.45 30.47 -27.13
C ARG A 385 -1.58 31.99 -27.28
N SER A 386 -0.50 32.73 -27.02
CA SER A 386 -0.46 34.18 -27.20
C SER A 386 -0.61 34.58 -28.67
N GLU A 387 0.03 33.86 -29.59
CA GLU A 387 -0.12 34.06 -31.04
C GLU A 387 -1.55 33.75 -31.51
N ILE A 388 -2.16 32.64 -31.07
CA ILE A 388 -3.55 32.28 -31.41
C ILE A 388 -4.54 33.31 -30.86
N ALA A 389 -4.33 33.79 -29.63
CA ALA A 389 -5.15 34.83 -29.02
C ALA A 389 -5.04 36.16 -29.77
N SER A 390 -3.86 36.48 -30.32
CA SER A 390 -3.65 37.68 -31.14
C SER A 390 -4.21 37.55 -32.57
N ALA A 391 -4.28 36.33 -33.11
CA ALA A 391 -4.74 36.06 -34.47
C ALA A 391 -6.27 35.89 -34.58
N ARG A 392 -6.96 35.53 -33.50
CA ARG A 392 -8.43 35.36 -33.47
C ARG A 392 -9.11 36.62 -32.95
N SER A 393 -9.54 37.50 -33.86
CA SER A 393 -10.47 38.58 -33.50
C SER A 393 -11.93 38.13 -33.41
N TYR A 394 -12.32 37.03 -34.09
CA TYR A 394 -13.67 36.44 -34.03
C TYR A 394 -13.67 34.90 -34.10
N PRO A 395 -14.67 34.21 -33.52
CA PRO A 395 -14.66 32.75 -33.31
C PRO A 395 -14.66 31.88 -34.59
N ASP A 396 -15.12 32.42 -35.73
CA ASP A 396 -15.37 31.65 -36.98
C ASP A 396 -14.37 31.91 -38.11
N GLN A 397 -13.23 32.57 -37.85
CA GLN A 397 -12.19 32.72 -38.87
C GLN A 397 -11.37 31.42 -39.04
N PRO A 398 -11.15 30.96 -40.29
CA PRO A 398 -10.29 29.81 -40.55
C PRO A 398 -8.86 30.12 -40.08
N MET A 399 -8.25 29.15 -39.40
CA MET A 399 -6.89 29.29 -38.85
C MET A 399 -5.88 29.52 -39.97
N ASP A 400 -4.99 30.48 -39.78
CA ASP A 400 -3.88 30.74 -40.70
C ASP A 400 -3.01 29.47 -40.87
N ALA A 401 -2.59 29.18 -42.10
CA ALA A 401 -1.83 27.98 -42.43
C ALA A 401 -0.50 27.91 -41.66
N SER A 402 0.11 29.07 -41.39
CA SER A 402 1.32 29.21 -40.56
C SER A 402 1.13 28.74 -39.11
N LEU A 403 -0.04 29.02 -38.51
CA LEU A 403 -0.38 28.56 -37.16
C LEU A 403 -0.64 27.05 -37.13
N THR A 404 -1.24 26.53 -38.19
CA THR A 404 -1.54 25.10 -38.33
C THR A 404 -0.24 24.29 -38.46
N ASP A 405 0.74 24.79 -39.20
CA ASP A 405 2.08 24.17 -39.29
C ASP A 405 2.83 24.21 -37.95
N LYS A 406 2.75 25.31 -37.19
CA LYS A 406 3.33 25.39 -35.84
C LYS A 406 2.68 24.41 -34.86
N ILE A 407 1.36 24.23 -34.92
CA ILE A 407 0.62 23.25 -34.12
C ILE A 407 1.07 21.83 -34.47
N ASN A 408 1.15 21.50 -35.75
CA ASN A 408 1.57 20.17 -36.21
C ASN A 408 3.02 19.86 -35.81
N LYS A 409 3.91 20.84 -35.88
CA LYS A 409 5.30 20.70 -35.44
C LYS A 409 5.41 20.45 -33.93
N LEU A 410 4.65 21.18 -33.11
CA LEU A 410 4.62 20.95 -31.66
C LEU A 410 4.01 19.60 -31.29
N LYS A 411 3.01 19.15 -32.06
CA LYS A 411 2.43 17.82 -31.90
C LYS A 411 3.47 16.72 -32.18
N GLN A 412 4.27 16.88 -33.23
CA GLN A 412 5.35 15.95 -33.56
C GLN A 412 6.44 15.94 -32.48
N GLU A 413 6.87 17.12 -32.00
CA GLU A 413 7.85 17.21 -30.90
C GLU A 413 7.34 16.57 -29.59
N LEU A 414 6.04 16.65 -29.32
CA LEU A 414 5.40 15.99 -28.18
C LEU A 414 5.34 14.47 -28.36
N GLU A 415 4.98 13.98 -29.55
CA GLU A 415 4.93 12.54 -29.85
C GLU A 415 6.34 11.91 -29.77
N GLU A 416 7.36 12.59 -30.29
CA GLU A 416 8.76 12.16 -30.20
C GLU A 416 9.24 12.14 -28.75
N GLY A 417 8.95 13.18 -27.97
CA GLY A 417 9.35 13.21 -26.56
C GLY A 417 8.57 12.23 -25.66
N LEU A 418 7.32 11.91 -25.99
CA LEU A 418 6.56 10.84 -25.33
C LEU A 418 7.19 9.47 -25.57
N SER A 419 7.78 9.23 -26.74
CA SER A 419 8.46 7.96 -27.06
C SER A 419 9.78 7.78 -26.30
N GLN A 420 10.45 8.88 -25.96
CA GLN A 420 11.75 8.89 -25.26
C GLN A 420 11.62 9.04 -23.74
N TYR A 421 10.41 9.25 -23.22
CA TYR A 421 10.17 9.40 -21.79
C TYR A 421 10.39 8.07 -21.04
N PRO A 422 11.12 8.06 -19.90
CA PRO A 422 11.51 6.85 -19.18
C PRO A 422 10.35 5.92 -18.77
N ASN A 423 9.13 6.46 -18.63
CA ASN A 423 7.92 5.74 -18.24
C ASN A 423 6.83 5.70 -19.33
N SER A 424 7.19 5.83 -20.61
CA SER A 424 6.24 5.84 -21.74
C SER A 424 5.32 4.60 -21.79
N GLY A 425 5.82 3.43 -21.38
CA GLY A 425 5.03 2.20 -21.24
C GLY A 425 3.90 2.32 -20.21
N SER A 426 4.19 2.88 -19.03
CA SER A 426 3.19 3.06 -17.96
C SER A 426 2.10 4.06 -18.35
N LEU A 427 2.45 5.14 -19.05
CA LEU A 427 1.48 6.11 -19.55
C LEU A 427 0.56 5.48 -20.61
N ASN A 428 1.12 4.66 -21.51
CA ASN A 428 0.36 3.95 -22.53
C ASN A 428 -0.60 2.90 -21.92
N ASP A 429 -0.17 2.22 -20.85
CA ASP A 429 -1.02 1.32 -20.06
C ASP A 429 -2.19 2.05 -19.40
N LYS A 430 -1.96 3.26 -18.87
CA LYS A 430 -3.03 4.11 -18.32
C LYS A 430 -4.01 4.58 -19.40
N PHE A 431 -3.53 4.95 -20.59
CA PHE A 431 -4.39 5.27 -21.73
C PHE A 431 -5.24 4.07 -22.15
N ASN A 432 -4.65 2.87 -22.19
CA ASN A 432 -5.37 1.64 -22.50
C ASN A 432 -6.41 1.31 -21.42
N MET A 433 -6.07 1.44 -20.13
CA MET A 433 -7.03 1.29 -19.03
C MET A 433 -8.17 2.32 -19.12
N LEU A 434 -7.89 3.58 -19.44
CA LEU A 434 -8.92 4.60 -19.63
C LEU A 434 -9.84 4.25 -20.80
N LYS A 435 -9.28 3.72 -21.89
CA LYS A 435 -10.01 3.26 -23.06
C LYS A 435 -10.90 2.06 -22.71
N GLU A 436 -10.42 1.09 -21.95
CA GLU A 436 -11.23 -0.04 -21.47
C GLU A 436 -12.33 0.39 -20.49
N LEU A 437 -12.03 1.31 -19.55
CA LEU A 437 -13.04 1.90 -18.65
C LEU A 437 -14.12 2.67 -19.43
N SER A 438 -13.75 3.36 -20.51
CA SER A 438 -14.70 4.04 -21.39
C SER A 438 -15.60 3.07 -22.17
N LYS A 439 -15.11 1.86 -22.50
CA LYS A 439 -15.93 0.79 -23.09
C LYS A 439 -16.89 0.21 -22.06
N ILE A 440 -16.44 0.00 -20.81
CA ILE A 440 -17.29 -0.46 -19.70
C ILE A 440 -18.41 0.54 -19.42
N LYS A 441 -18.13 1.85 -19.48
CA LYS A 441 -19.13 2.92 -19.32
C LYS A 441 -20.25 2.90 -20.39
N LYS A 442 -20.01 2.30 -21.56
CA LYS A 442 -21.06 2.06 -22.58
C LYS A 442 -21.89 0.81 -22.28
N VAL A 443 -21.34 -0.19 -21.57
CA VAL A 443 -22.02 -1.46 -21.27
C VAL A 443 -22.97 -1.32 -20.08
N THR A 444 -22.68 -0.44 -19.12
CA THR A 444 -23.52 -0.24 -17.91
C THR A 444 -24.95 0.22 -18.21
N PRO A 445 -25.20 1.26 -19.05
CA PRO A 445 -26.57 1.67 -19.38
C PRO A 445 -27.30 0.58 -20.20
N LEU A 446 -26.60 -0.07 -21.13
CA LEU A 446 -27.12 -1.19 -21.92
C LEU A 446 -27.55 -2.38 -21.03
N LYS A 447 -26.79 -2.70 -19.98
CA LYS A 447 -27.13 -3.77 -19.03
C LYS A 447 -28.35 -3.41 -18.17
N GLN A 448 -28.50 -2.15 -17.78
CA GLN A 448 -29.69 -1.69 -17.05
C GLN A 448 -30.93 -1.73 -17.93
N GLU A 449 -30.80 -1.37 -19.20
CA GLU A 449 -31.89 -1.35 -20.16
C GLU A 449 -32.34 -2.79 -20.55
N VAL A 450 -31.39 -3.71 -20.76
CA VAL A 450 -31.67 -5.14 -20.95
C VAL A 450 -32.33 -5.76 -19.71
N ASN A 451 -31.88 -5.40 -18.50
CA ASN A 451 -32.49 -5.89 -17.25
C ASN A 451 -33.92 -5.36 -17.07
N LYS A 452 -34.18 -4.10 -17.45
CA LYS A 452 -35.52 -3.52 -17.40
C LYS A 452 -36.48 -4.23 -18.34
N GLU A 453 -36.06 -4.50 -19.57
CA GLU A 453 -36.88 -5.26 -20.54
C GLU A 453 -37.13 -6.70 -20.07
N LEU A 454 -36.13 -7.34 -19.45
CA LEU A 454 -36.31 -8.66 -18.86
C LEU A 454 -37.33 -8.64 -17.71
N GLU A 455 -37.30 -7.62 -16.85
CA GLU A 455 -38.30 -7.46 -15.79
C GLU A 455 -39.71 -7.18 -16.33
N GLU A 456 -39.85 -6.44 -17.43
CA GLU A 456 -41.14 -6.21 -18.08
C GLU A 456 -41.73 -7.52 -18.65
N ILE A 457 -40.90 -8.34 -19.32
CA ILE A 457 -41.32 -9.66 -19.83
C ILE A 457 -41.75 -10.58 -18.68
N MET A 458 -40.96 -10.64 -17.61
CA MET A 458 -41.25 -11.47 -16.43
C MET A 458 -42.49 -11.03 -15.64
N ASN A 459 -42.90 -9.76 -15.77
CA ASN A 459 -44.09 -9.23 -15.09
C ASN A 459 -45.38 -9.32 -15.93
N ARG A 460 -45.33 -9.82 -17.16
CA ARG A 460 -46.55 -10.05 -17.94
C ARG A 460 -47.42 -11.11 -17.28
N PRO A 461 -48.75 -10.90 -17.19
CA PRO A 461 -49.64 -11.77 -16.43
C PRO A 461 -49.62 -13.23 -16.90
N ASP A 462 -49.52 -13.47 -18.21
CA ASP A 462 -49.42 -14.79 -18.83
C ASP A 462 -48.10 -15.52 -18.51
N VAL A 463 -46.97 -14.79 -18.51
CA VAL A 463 -45.64 -15.35 -18.15
C VAL A 463 -45.57 -15.60 -16.64
N LYS A 464 -46.09 -14.66 -15.84
CA LYS A 464 -46.07 -14.72 -14.38
C LYS A 464 -46.96 -15.84 -13.85
N GLU A 465 -48.12 -16.06 -14.47
CA GLU A 465 -49.02 -17.17 -14.15
C GLU A 465 -48.40 -18.53 -14.50
N LYS A 466 -47.78 -18.66 -15.69
CA LYS A 466 -47.01 -19.87 -16.07
C LYS A 466 -45.85 -20.15 -15.13
N VAL A 467 -45.08 -19.11 -14.75
CA VAL A 467 -43.95 -19.22 -13.80
C VAL A 467 -44.43 -19.62 -12.41
N ASN A 468 -45.58 -19.10 -11.96
CA ASN A 468 -46.15 -19.45 -10.66
C ASN A 468 -46.71 -20.88 -10.64
N LEU A 469 -47.40 -21.32 -11.69
CA LEU A 469 -47.87 -22.70 -11.83
C LEU A 469 -46.69 -23.69 -11.81
N LEU A 470 -45.60 -23.38 -12.53
CA LEU A 470 -44.37 -24.18 -12.50
C LEU A 470 -43.70 -24.18 -11.12
N LYS A 471 -43.69 -23.04 -10.41
CA LYS A 471 -43.17 -22.98 -9.04
C LYS A 471 -44.01 -23.79 -8.06
N GLU A 472 -45.33 -23.78 -8.20
CA GLU A 472 -46.23 -24.60 -7.38
C GLU A 472 -46.08 -26.10 -7.68
N GLU A 473 -45.95 -26.47 -8.96
CA GLU A 473 -45.71 -27.86 -9.39
C GLU A 473 -44.37 -28.40 -8.83
N ILE A 474 -43.31 -27.57 -8.82
CA ILE A 474 -42.00 -27.90 -8.24
C ILE A 474 -42.05 -27.94 -6.69
N SER A 475 -42.80 -27.02 -6.07
CA SER A 475 -42.95 -26.98 -4.61
C SER A 475 -43.74 -28.18 -4.09
N ASN A 476 -44.77 -28.63 -4.82
CA ASN A 476 -45.57 -29.80 -4.47
C ASN A 476 -44.82 -31.12 -4.67
N ALA A 477 -43.77 -31.13 -5.51
CA ALA A 477 -42.89 -32.28 -5.69
C ALA A 477 -41.89 -32.50 -4.52
N GLY A 478 -41.81 -31.56 -3.56
CA GLY A 478 -40.99 -31.72 -2.34
C GLY A 478 -39.48 -31.67 -2.58
N VAL A 479 -39.04 -31.07 -3.69
CA VAL A 479 -37.66 -31.13 -4.17
C VAL A 479 -36.85 -29.93 -3.68
N SER A 480 -35.67 -30.19 -3.09
CA SER A 480 -34.83 -29.13 -2.47
C SER A 480 -33.65 -28.65 -3.35
N ARG A 481 -33.34 -29.36 -4.44
CA ARG A 481 -32.25 -29.02 -5.40
C ARG A 481 -32.70 -29.24 -6.84
N ALA A 482 -32.20 -28.42 -7.77
CA ALA A 482 -32.56 -28.48 -9.19
C ALA A 482 -32.16 -29.79 -9.89
N SER A 483 -31.20 -30.55 -9.33
CA SER A 483 -30.77 -31.87 -9.80
C SER A 483 -31.86 -32.94 -9.71
N ASP A 484 -32.78 -32.77 -8.75
CA ASP A 484 -33.73 -33.77 -8.31
C ASP A 484 -35.11 -33.64 -9.01
N LEU A 485 -35.20 -32.73 -9.99
CA LEU A 485 -36.36 -32.57 -10.87
C LEU A 485 -36.45 -33.74 -11.87
N ASP A 486 -37.66 -34.20 -12.15
CA ASP A 486 -37.88 -35.21 -13.18
C ASP A 486 -37.66 -34.64 -14.60
N ASP A 487 -37.53 -35.54 -15.58
CA ASP A 487 -37.22 -35.16 -16.96
C ASP A 487 -38.35 -34.32 -17.62
N ASP A 488 -39.62 -34.51 -17.22
CA ASP A 488 -40.77 -33.73 -17.73
C ASP A 488 -40.75 -32.29 -17.18
N GLN A 489 -40.41 -32.13 -15.90
CA GLN A 489 -40.22 -30.84 -15.25
C GLN A 489 -39.03 -30.07 -15.84
N LYS A 490 -37.91 -30.77 -16.08
CA LYS A 490 -36.73 -30.20 -16.76
C LYS A 490 -37.07 -29.74 -18.18
N GLU A 491 -37.86 -30.52 -18.93
CA GLU A 491 -38.29 -30.16 -20.28
C GLU A 491 -39.23 -28.95 -20.30
N LYS A 492 -40.19 -28.85 -19.36
CA LYS A 492 -41.07 -27.69 -19.20
C LYS A 492 -40.29 -26.40 -18.87
N ILE A 493 -39.31 -26.48 -17.97
CA ILE A 493 -38.43 -25.33 -17.63
C ILE A 493 -37.61 -24.91 -18.85
N LEU A 494 -37.06 -25.86 -19.59
CA LEU A 494 -36.26 -25.59 -20.78
C LEU A 494 -37.10 -24.91 -21.88
N LYS A 495 -38.35 -25.36 -22.05
CA LYS A 495 -39.30 -24.77 -23.00
C LYS A 495 -39.65 -23.34 -22.62
N MET A 496 -39.87 -23.07 -21.33
CA MET A 496 -40.16 -21.72 -20.83
C MET A 496 -38.94 -20.78 -20.94
N LYS A 497 -37.73 -21.27 -20.63
CA LYS A 497 -36.48 -20.50 -20.84
C LYS A 497 -36.31 -20.10 -22.30
N LYS A 498 -36.62 -21.00 -23.25
CA LYS A 498 -36.58 -20.71 -24.69
C LYS A 498 -37.63 -19.68 -25.12
N GLU A 499 -38.85 -19.76 -24.58
CA GLU A 499 -39.93 -18.80 -24.86
C GLU A 499 -39.54 -17.38 -24.39
N ILE A 500 -39.03 -17.25 -23.16
CA ILE A 500 -38.56 -15.96 -22.61
C ILE A 500 -37.35 -15.42 -23.39
N ALA A 501 -36.39 -16.29 -23.73
CA ALA A 501 -35.22 -15.88 -24.51
C ALA A 501 -35.61 -15.39 -25.92
N PHE A 502 -36.56 -16.05 -26.57
CA PHE A 502 -37.07 -15.64 -27.88
C PHE A 502 -37.80 -14.28 -27.84
N GLU A 503 -38.60 -14.04 -26.79
CA GLU A 503 -39.26 -12.73 -26.61
C GLU A 503 -38.26 -11.61 -26.31
N LEU A 504 -37.25 -11.89 -25.49
CA LEU A 504 -36.17 -10.95 -25.20
C LEU A 504 -35.38 -10.61 -26.47
N GLU A 505 -35.03 -11.61 -27.28
CA GLU A 505 -34.34 -11.41 -28.55
C GLU A 505 -35.14 -10.53 -29.51
N LYS A 506 -36.46 -10.75 -29.61
CA LYS A 506 -37.34 -9.93 -30.45
C LYS A 506 -37.40 -8.47 -29.98
N ARG A 507 -37.45 -8.23 -28.66
CA ARG A 507 -37.42 -6.89 -28.05
C ARG A 507 -36.08 -6.19 -28.30
N LEU A 508 -34.97 -6.88 -28.08
CA LEU A 508 -33.63 -6.33 -28.30
C LEU A 508 -33.37 -5.98 -29.77
N LYS A 509 -33.83 -6.84 -30.70
CA LYS A 509 -33.78 -6.55 -32.15
C LYS A 509 -34.61 -5.33 -32.54
N SER A 510 -35.74 -5.09 -31.88
CA SER A 510 -36.55 -3.88 -32.12
C SER A 510 -35.90 -2.58 -31.62
N MET A 511 -34.84 -2.68 -30.80
CA MET A 511 -34.03 -1.57 -30.30
C MET A 511 -32.72 -1.38 -31.11
N ASN A 512 -32.58 -1.99 -32.29
CA ASN A 512 -31.36 -1.99 -33.11
C ASN A 512 -30.12 -2.57 -32.39
N LEU A 513 -30.31 -3.48 -31.44
CA LEU A 513 -29.23 -4.24 -30.82
C LEU A 513 -29.12 -5.59 -31.52
N ASP A 514 -28.03 -5.80 -32.25
CA ASP A 514 -27.74 -7.10 -32.89
C ASP A 514 -27.27 -8.08 -31.81
N VAL A 515 -28.05 -9.14 -31.60
CA VAL A 515 -27.77 -10.17 -30.60
C VAL A 515 -27.59 -11.50 -31.33
N GLU A 516 -26.38 -12.06 -31.30
CA GLU A 516 -26.15 -13.43 -31.76
C GLU A 516 -26.60 -14.42 -30.68
N PRO A 517 -27.48 -15.39 -30.99
CA PRO A 517 -27.80 -16.46 -30.07
C PRO A 517 -26.58 -17.38 -29.96
N LEU A 518 -26.05 -17.54 -28.74
CA LEU A 518 -25.13 -18.63 -28.42
C LEU A 518 -25.88 -19.95 -28.67
N ALA A 519 -25.61 -20.57 -29.82
CA ALA A 519 -26.17 -21.85 -30.19
C ALA A 519 -25.88 -22.86 -29.07
N SER A 520 -26.93 -23.47 -28.53
CA SER A 520 -26.80 -24.60 -27.62
C SER A 520 -26.09 -25.72 -28.37
N ASN A 521 -24.82 -25.96 -28.09
CA ASN A 521 -24.10 -27.13 -28.57
C ASN A 521 -24.78 -28.39 -28.01
N ARG A 522 -25.65 -29.00 -28.83
CA ARG A 522 -25.98 -30.43 -28.77
C ARG A 522 -24.91 -31.16 -29.56
N SER A 523 -23.99 -31.82 -28.88
CA SER A 523 -23.34 -33.06 -29.33
C SER A 523 -22.39 -33.57 -28.25
N THR A 524 -22.93 -34.38 -27.32
CA THR A 524 -22.47 -35.71 -26.85
C THR A 524 -23.21 -36.05 -25.58
#